data_AF-A0AAV5KH29-F1
#
_entry.id   AF-A0AAV5KH29-F1
#
_cell.length_a   1.000
_cell.length_b   1.000
_cell.length_c   1.000
_cell.angle_alpha   90.00
_cell.angle_beta   90.00
_cell.angle_gamma   90.00
#
_symmetry.space_group_name_H-M   'P 1'
#
loop_
_entity.id
_entity.type
_entity.pdbx_description
1 polymer ?
#
loop_
_entity_poly.entity_id
_entity_poly.type
_entity_poly.pdbx_seq_one_letter_code
_entity_poly.pdbx_strand_id
1 'polypeptide(L)'
;MDSSSGGSSNRGDGSDVVRELMEVIDTVGSYTGYRKTQRKECLNLVRRLKLLIPLLEEMRELEESVSGLALNSLVNLKKALLAAKKLLKDCNYGSKIYLAMESEAVTSRFHAVYDKLNQALDEVPLDQLQISVEVKEQVIFSFSLSWLDLMFCG
;
A
#
# COMPACT_ATOMS: atom_id res chain seq x y z
N MET A 1 2.87 -49.90 -9.61
CA MET A 1 3.92 -49.22 -8.83
C MET A 1 4.27 -47.98 -9.64
N ASP A 2 3.57 -46.86 -9.40
CA ASP A 2 3.99 -45.79 -8.46
C ASP A 2 5.30 -45.16 -9.00
N SER A 3 5.34 -43.91 -9.47
CA SER A 3 5.16 -42.71 -8.63
C SER A 3 4.61 -41.48 -9.33
N SER A 4 3.68 -40.83 -8.63
CA SER A 4 3.17 -39.48 -8.87
C SER A 4 4.21 -38.43 -8.48
N SER A 5 4.58 -37.55 -9.42
CA SER A 5 5.31 -36.31 -9.10
C SER A 5 4.32 -35.26 -8.59
N GLY A 6 4.47 -34.93 -7.30
CA GLY A 6 3.71 -33.87 -6.63
C GLY A 6 4.03 -32.49 -7.20
N GLY A 7 2.99 -31.81 -7.70
CA GLY A 7 3.05 -30.38 -8.01
C GLY A 7 3.08 -29.58 -6.71
N SER A 8 4.20 -28.90 -6.46
CA SER A 8 4.39 -27.99 -5.34
C SER A 8 3.33 -26.89 -5.33
N SER A 9 2.60 -26.81 -4.23
CA SER A 9 1.53 -25.86 -3.95
C SER A 9 2.07 -24.44 -3.75
N ASN A 10 2.20 -23.67 -4.84
CA ASN A 10 2.40 -22.21 -4.78
C ASN A 10 1.07 -21.42 -4.76
N ARG A 11 -0.07 -22.13 -4.61
CA ARG A 11 -1.43 -21.59 -4.76
C ARG A 11 -1.92 -20.73 -3.58
N GLY A 12 -1.18 -20.66 -2.47
CA GLY A 12 -1.60 -19.92 -1.26
C GLY A 12 -0.89 -18.58 -1.01
N ASP A 13 0.30 -18.35 -1.60
CA ASP A 13 1.18 -17.25 -1.19
C ASP A 13 0.64 -15.86 -1.60
N GLY A 14 0.12 -15.73 -2.83
CA GLY A 14 -0.41 -14.45 -3.34
C GLY A 14 -1.69 -13.98 -2.65
N SER A 15 -2.64 -14.90 -2.42
CA SER A 15 -3.91 -14.60 -1.73
C SER A 15 -3.67 -14.20 -0.27
N ASP A 16 -2.74 -14.88 0.43
CA ASP A 16 -2.34 -14.51 1.78
C ASP A 16 -1.68 -13.13 1.84
N VAL A 17 -0.82 -12.78 0.87
CA VAL A 17 -0.21 -11.44 0.79
C VAL A 17 -1.29 -10.37 0.58
N VAL A 18 -2.25 -10.58 -0.33
CA VAL A 18 -3.34 -9.62 -0.58
C VAL A 18 -4.20 -9.41 0.67
N ARG A 19 -4.55 -10.49 1.38
CA ARG A 19 -5.30 -10.40 2.65
C ARG A 19 -4.52 -9.60 3.69
N GLU A 20 -3.23 -9.85 3.86
CA GLU A 20 -2.41 -9.10 4.80
C GLU A 20 -2.32 -7.61 4.44
N LEU A 21 -2.30 -7.25 3.16
CA LEU A 21 -2.34 -5.85 2.73
C LEU A 21 -3.62 -5.16 3.16
N MET A 22 -4.77 -5.82 2.98
CA MET A 22 -6.06 -5.30 3.44
C MET A 22 -6.08 -5.12 4.96
N GLU A 23 -5.60 -6.10 5.72
CA GLU A 23 -5.50 -6.02 7.19
C GLU A 23 -4.61 -4.85 7.65
N VAL A 24 -3.53 -4.56 6.91
CA VAL A 24 -2.67 -3.39 7.17
C VAL A 24 -3.43 -2.09 6.93
N ILE A 25 -4.17 -1.97 5.82
CA ILE A 25 -4.97 -0.78 5.49
C ILE A 25 -6.06 -0.55 6.55
N ASP A 26 -6.73 -1.61 6.99
CA ASP A 26 -7.74 -1.53 8.05
C ASP A 26 -7.12 -1.10 9.39
N THR A 27 -5.96 -1.66 9.73
CA THR A 27 -5.23 -1.28 10.94
C THR A 27 -4.93 0.22 10.93
N VAL A 28 -4.37 0.76 9.86
CA VAL A 28 -4.04 2.20 9.80
C VAL A 28 -5.30 3.08 9.72
N GLY A 29 -6.39 2.55 9.15
CA GLY A 29 -7.70 3.19 9.14
C GLY A 29 -8.33 3.31 10.53
N SER A 30 -7.98 2.42 11.47
CA SER A 30 -8.46 2.44 12.86
C SER A 30 -7.77 3.45 13.76
N TYR A 31 -6.62 3.99 13.34
CA TYR A 31 -5.86 4.94 14.14
C TYR A 31 -6.63 6.25 14.32
N THR A 32 -6.92 6.59 15.58
CA THR A 32 -7.60 7.83 15.96
C THR A 32 -6.66 8.70 16.81
N GLY A 33 -6.80 10.02 16.74
CA GLY A 33 -6.04 10.92 17.62
C GLY A 33 -4.72 11.48 17.08
N TYR A 34 -4.54 11.57 15.76
CA TYR A 34 -3.39 12.26 15.16
C TYR A 34 -3.22 13.70 15.66
N ARG A 35 -1.97 14.14 15.85
CA ARG A 35 -1.61 15.51 16.26
C ARG A 35 -1.99 16.53 15.19
N LYS A 36 -2.48 17.72 15.58
CA LYS A 36 -2.90 18.78 14.63
C LYS A 36 -1.87 19.09 13.54
N THR A 37 -0.58 19.13 13.89
CA THR A 37 0.53 19.45 12.97
C THR A 37 0.70 18.45 11.83
N GLN A 38 0.55 17.15 12.10
CA GLN A 38 0.74 16.07 11.11
C GLN A 38 -0.58 15.36 10.74
N ARG A 39 -1.70 15.80 11.31
CA ARG A 39 -3.02 15.18 11.12
C ARG A 39 -3.46 15.21 9.67
N LYS A 40 -3.19 16.31 8.96
CA LYS A 40 -3.53 16.42 7.53
C LYS A 40 -2.81 15.33 6.73
N GLU A 41 -1.49 15.25 6.86
CA GLU A 41 -0.67 14.27 6.13
C GLU A 41 -0.97 12.82 6.52
N CYS A 42 -1.18 12.53 7.82
CA CYS A 42 -1.60 11.21 8.26
C CYS A 42 -2.94 10.80 7.64
N LEU A 43 -3.93 11.68 7.66
CA LEU A 43 -5.25 11.39 7.11
C LEU A 43 -5.21 11.29 5.58
N ASN A 44 -4.38 12.07 4.91
CA ASN A 44 -4.17 11.98 3.46
C ASN A 44 -3.56 10.64 3.08
N LEU A 45 -2.52 10.20 3.79
CA LEU A 45 -1.91 8.90 3.57
C LEU A 45 -2.92 7.76 3.81
N VAL A 46 -3.69 7.79 4.90
CA VAL A 46 -4.74 6.78 5.16
C VAL A 46 -5.79 6.75 4.04
N ARG A 47 -6.25 7.92 3.56
CA ARG A 47 -7.21 7.98 2.44
C ARG A 47 -6.63 7.35 1.19
N ARG A 48 -5.37 7.66 0.86
CA ARG A 48 -4.67 7.09 -0.31
C ARG A 48 -4.53 5.58 -0.18
N LEU A 49 -4.14 5.06 0.99
CA LEU A 49 -4.07 3.62 1.22
C LEU A 49 -5.43 2.93 1.05
N LYS A 50 -6.53 3.56 1.47
CA LYS A 50 -7.89 3.02 1.26
C LYS A 50 -8.32 2.96 -0.21
N LEU A 51 -7.74 3.76 -1.09
CA LEU A 51 -8.01 3.67 -2.53
C LEU A 51 -7.44 2.40 -3.17
N LEU A 52 -6.54 1.70 -2.47
CA LEU A 52 -6.02 0.41 -2.91
C LEU A 52 -6.98 -0.76 -2.60
N ILE A 53 -8.00 -0.54 -1.77
CA ILE A 53 -8.92 -1.62 -1.37
C ILE A 53 -9.62 -2.26 -2.58
N PRO A 54 -10.24 -1.52 -3.51
CA PRO A 54 -10.91 -2.13 -4.66
C PRO A 54 -9.95 -2.95 -5.54
N LEU A 55 -8.72 -2.47 -5.71
CA LEU A 55 -7.67 -3.21 -6.41
C LEU A 55 -7.35 -4.54 -5.71
N LEU A 56 -7.15 -4.52 -4.39
CA LEU A 56 -6.85 -5.72 -3.61
C LEU A 56 -8.03 -6.71 -3.58
N GLU A 57 -9.26 -6.22 -3.56
CA GLU A 57 -10.46 -7.06 -3.61
C GLU A 57 -10.53 -7.82 -4.93
N GLU A 58 -10.33 -7.17 -6.07
CA GLU A 58 -10.33 -7.86 -7.36
C GLU A 58 -9.12 -8.79 -7.50
N MET A 59 -7.93 -8.40 -7.04
CA MET A 59 -6.76 -9.29 -7.05
C MET A 59 -6.96 -10.56 -6.21
N ARG A 60 -7.72 -10.48 -5.11
CA ARG A 60 -8.08 -11.64 -4.28
C ARG A 60 -9.01 -12.60 -5.02
N GLU A 61 -9.94 -12.09 -5.82
CA GLU A 61 -10.88 -12.91 -6.60
C GLU A 61 -10.20 -13.63 -7.77
N LEU A 62 -9.04 -13.12 -8.19
CA LEU A 62 -8.27 -13.62 -9.32
C LEU A 62 -7.21 -14.66 -8.94
N GLU A 63 -7.49 -15.56 -7.98
CA GLU A 63 -6.55 -16.48 -7.30
C GLU A 63 -5.52 -17.20 -8.21
N GLU A 64 -5.82 -17.41 -9.50
CA GLU A 64 -4.92 -18.08 -10.46
C GLU A 64 -4.00 -17.13 -11.27
N SER A 65 -4.34 -15.85 -11.36
CA SER A 65 -3.60 -14.85 -12.19
C SER A 65 -2.52 -14.07 -11.43
N VAL A 66 -2.52 -14.15 -10.09
CA VAL A 66 -1.47 -13.57 -9.23
C VAL A 66 -0.22 -14.46 -9.25
N SER A 67 0.20 -14.94 -10.42
CA SER A 67 1.39 -15.77 -10.57
C SER A 67 2.60 -14.94 -11.01
N GLY A 68 3.75 -15.21 -10.39
CA GLY A 68 5.08 -14.75 -10.79
C GLY A 68 5.33 -13.24 -10.75
N LEU A 69 4.87 -12.51 -11.76
CA LEU A 69 5.17 -11.09 -11.96
C LEU A 69 4.41 -10.19 -10.99
N ALA A 70 3.14 -10.50 -10.72
CA ALA A 70 2.32 -9.77 -9.75
C ALA A 70 2.75 -10.02 -8.30
N LEU A 71 3.37 -11.18 -7.99
CA LEU A 71 3.80 -11.49 -6.62
C LEU A 71 4.91 -10.58 -6.15
N ASN A 72 5.91 -10.31 -7.01
CA ASN A 72 7.04 -9.51 -6.61
C ASN A 72 6.65 -8.03 -6.38
N SER A 73 5.74 -7.50 -7.21
CA SER A 73 5.19 -6.15 -7.03
C SER A 73 4.27 -6.08 -5.80
N LEU A 74 3.46 -7.12 -5.53
CA LEU A 74 2.69 -7.22 -4.29
C LEU A 74 3.57 -7.26 -3.04
N VAL A 75 4.71 -7.96 -3.07
CA VAL A 75 5.68 -7.97 -1.97
C VAL A 75 6.28 -6.58 -1.75
N ASN A 76 6.57 -5.84 -2.82
CA ASN A 76 7.06 -4.46 -2.71
C ASN A 76 5.98 -3.50 -2.20
N LEU A 77 4.75 -3.67 -2.65
CA LEU A 77 3.59 -2.94 -2.14
C LEU A 77 3.39 -3.22 -0.64
N LYS A 78 3.57 -4.46 -0.20
CA LYS A 78 3.56 -4.85 1.21
C LYS A 78 4.61 -4.13 2.03
N LYS A 79 5.85 -4.09 1.55
CA LYS A 79 6.92 -3.34 2.24
C LYS A 79 6.58 -1.86 2.37
N ALA A 80 6.01 -1.26 1.32
CA ALA A 80 5.58 0.13 1.34
C ALA A 80 4.43 0.38 2.34
N LEU A 81 3.42 -0.50 2.35
CA LEU A 81 2.29 -0.43 3.29
C LEU A 81 2.74 -0.61 4.75
N LEU A 82 3.67 -1.52 5.02
CA LEU A 82 4.25 -1.70 6.35
C LEU A 82 5.05 -0.48 6.81
N ALA A 83 5.79 0.17 5.90
CA ALA A 83 6.47 1.42 6.19
C ALA A 83 5.47 2.54 6.51
N ALA A 84 4.38 2.66 5.75
CA ALA A 84 3.29 3.59 6.02
C ALA A 84 2.64 3.32 7.39
N LYS A 85 2.35 2.05 7.71
CA LYS A 85 1.79 1.63 9.00
C LYS A 85 2.69 2.02 10.16
N LYS A 86 4.00 1.83 10.02
CA LYS A 86 4.98 2.24 11.05
C LYS A 86 4.96 3.75 11.26
N LEU A 87 5.04 4.53 10.17
CA LEU A 87 5.00 6.00 10.25
C LEU A 87 3.70 6.51 10.91
N LEU A 88 2.55 6.00 10.47
CA LEU A 88 1.25 6.39 11.03
C LEU A 88 1.12 5.99 12.50
N LYS A 89 1.68 4.85 12.90
CA LYS A 89 1.74 4.42 14.30
C LYS A 89 2.60 5.40 15.12
N ASP A 90 3.77 5.78 14.63
CA ASP A 90 4.65 6.74 15.31
C ASP A 90 3.97 8.11 15.45
N CYS A 91 3.22 8.55 14.43
CA CYS A 91 2.40 9.78 14.50
C CYS A 91 1.19 9.68 15.44
N ASN A 92 0.68 8.47 15.68
CA ASN A 92 -0.46 8.20 16.56
C ASN A 92 -0.04 8.14 18.05
N TYR A 93 1.03 7.39 18.34
CA TYR A 93 1.50 7.12 19.71
C TYR A 93 2.67 8.02 20.17
N GLY A 94 3.27 8.80 19.26
CA GLY A 94 4.43 9.66 19.55
C GLY A 94 4.16 10.77 20.56
N SER A 95 5.17 11.09 21.38
CA SER A 95 5.07 12.17 22.36
C SER A 95 4.95 13.54 21.68
N LYS A 96 4.23 14.47 22.32
CA LYS A 96 3.94 15.82 21.78
C LYS A 96 5.20 16.61 21.43
N ILE A 97 6.26 16.45 22.24
CA ILE A 97 7.51 17.21 22.11
C ILE A 97 8.39 16.60 21.02
N TYR A 98 8.52 15.28 20.97
CA TYR A 98 9.33 14.57 19.98
C TYR A 98 8.89 14.86 18.53
N LEU A 99 7.59 14.75 18.25
CA LEU A 99 7.06 14.98 16.90
C LEU A 99 7.07 16.45 16.45
N ALA A 100 7.09 17.40 17.41
CA ALA A 100 7.18 18.82 17.09
C ALA A 100 8.63 19.24 16.78
N MET A 101 9.62 18.64 17.46
CA MET A 101 11.04 18.87 17.21
C MET A 101 11.54 18.15 15.94
N GLU A 102 10.93 17.01 15.58
CA GLU A 102 11.26 16.25 14.37
C GLU A 102 10.37 16.57 13.16
N SER A 103 9.71 17.74 13.09
CA SER A 103 8.72 18.00 12.04
C SER A 103 9.27 17.80 10.61
N GLU A 104 10.50 18.26 10.35
CA GLU A 104 11.20 18.09 9.07
C GLU A 104 11.55 16.61 8.81
N ALA A 105 12.08 15.91 9.82
CA ALA A 105 12.39 14.49 9.70
C ALA A 105 11.13 13.63 9.48
N VAL A 106 10.00 14.00 10.07
CA VAL A 106 8.70 13.36 9.84
C VAL A 106 8.23 13.62 8.41
N THR A 107 8.33 14.85 7.90
CA THR A 107 8.02 15.18 6.50
C THR A 107 8.87 14.36 5.52
N SER A 108 10.18 14.25 5.75
CA SER A 108 11.04 13.38 4.91
C SER A 108 10.62 11.91 4.96
N ARG A 109 10.15 11.41 6.11
CA ARG A 109 9.60 10.04 6.21
C ARG A 109 8.30 9.87 5.42
N PHE A 110 7.43 10.89 5.38
CA PHE A 110 6.24 10.87 4.53
C PHE A 110 6.62 10.80 3.04
N HIS A 111 7.54 11.65 2.57
CA HIS A 111 8.05 11.59 1.20
C HIS A 111 8.60 10.20 0.86
N ALA A 112 9.47 9.64 1.72
CA ALA A 112 10.03 8.31 1.50
C ALA A 112 8.97 7.19 1.47
N VAL A 113 7.87 7.33 2.22
CA VAL A 113 6.74 6.38 2.14
C VAL A 113 5.97 6.55 0.83
N TYR A 114 5.71 7.78 0.41
CA TYR A 114 5.04 8.05 -0.87
C TYR A 114 5.85 7.54 -2.06
N ASP A 115 7.17 7.77 -2.08
CA ASP A 115 8.05 7.28 -3.15
C ASP A 115 8.01 5.75 -3.24
N LYS A 116 8.05 5.07 -2.10
CA LYS A 116 7.95 3.59 -2.05
C LYS A 116 6.60 3.08 -2.53
N LEU A 117 5.51 3.75 -2.16
CA LEU A 117 4.17 3.38 -2.63
C LEU A 117 4.07 3.54 -4.14
N ASN A 118 4.52 4.68 -4.66
CA ASN A 118 4.50 4.98 -6.10
C ASN A 118 5.36 3.95 -6.86
N GLN A 119 6.60 3.74 -6.45
CA GLN A 119 7.48 2.76 -7.08
C GLN A 119 6.87 1.35 -7.07
N ALA A 120 6.32 0.91 -5.94
CA ALA A 120 5.72 -0.42 -5.85
C ALA A 120 4.52 -0.60 -6.78
N LEU A 121 3.77 0.47 -7.04
CA LEU A 121 2.59 0.46 -7.90
C LEU A 121 2.92 0.61 -9.38
N ASP A 122 3.96 1.38 -9.72
CA ASP A 122 4.52 1.44 -11.08
C ASP A 122 5.04 0.07 -11.53
N GLU A 123 5.49 -0.76 -10.58
CA GLU A 123 5.92 -2.15 -10.81
C GLU A 123 4.74 -3.14 -10.94
N VAL A 124 3.50 -2.75 -10.62
CA VAL A 124 2.33 -3.63 -10.77
C VAL A 124 1.94 -3.70 -12.25
N PRO A 125 1.94 -4.89 -12.88
CA PRO A 125 1.57 -5.03 -14.28
C PRO A 125 0.04 -4.97 -14.45
N LEU A 126 -0.56 -3.79 -14.26
CA LEU A 126 -2.02 -3.57 -14.31
C LEU A 126 -2.62 -4.09 -15.63
N ASP A 127 -1.91 -3.96 -16.75
CA ASP A 127 -2.37 -4.46 -18.06
C ASP A 127 -2.48 -5.98 -18.13
N GLN A 128 -1.67 -6.71 -17.35
CA GLN A 128 -1.64 -8.17 -17.32
C GLN A 128 -2.60 -8.75 -16.27
N LEU A 129 -3.04 -7.93 -15.31
CA LEU A 129 -4.05 -8.31 -14.33
C LEU A 129 -5.43 -8.33 -14.99
N GLN A 130 -6.20 -9.40 -14.72
CA GLN A 130 -7.61 -9.53 -15.15
C GLN A 130 -8.57 -8.74 -14.26
N ILE A 131 -8.14 -7.56 -13.79
CA ILE A 131 -8.96 -6.61 -13.04
C ILE A 131 -9.76 -5.72 -14.00
N SER A 132 -10.85 -5.14 -13.51
CA SER A 132 -11.75 -4.25 -14.24
C SER A 132 -11.02 -3.00 -14.74
N VAL A 133 -11.48 -2.47 -15.89
CA VAL A 133 -10.91 -1.25 -16.47
C VAL A 133 -11.15 -0.07 -15.54
N GLU A 134 -12.31 -0.04 -14.87
CA GLU A 134 -12.70 0.95 -13.89
C GLU A 134 -11.69 1.02 -12.74
N VAL A 135 -11.27 -0.12 -12.17
CA VAL A 135 -10.28 -0.16 -11.08
C VAL A 135 -8.88 0.22 -11.59
N LYS A 136 -8.48 -0.21 -12.80
CA LYS A 136 -7.20 0.23 -13.41
C LYS A 136 -7.15 1.75 -13.56
N GLU A 137 -8.18 2.34 -14.15
CA GLU A 137 -8.28 3.78 -14.36
C GLU A 137 -8.31 4.53 -13.02
N GLN A 138 -9.03 4.02 -12.02
CA GLN A 138 -9.08 4.62 -10.69
C GLN A 138 -7.69 4.66 -10.03
N VAL A 139 -6.93 3.58 -10.12
CA VAL A 139 -5.54 3.52 -9.64
C VAL A 139 -4.70 4.55 -10.40
N ILE A 140 -4.64 4.47 -11.74
CA ILE A 140 -3.82 5.37 -12.58
C ILE A 140 -4.15 6.85 -12.31
N PHE A 141 -5.43 7.20 -12.27
CA PHE A 141 -5.89 8.57 -12.04
C PHE A 141 -5.52 9.07 -10.62
N SER A 142 -5.74 8.23 -9.60
CA SER A 142 -5.39 8.54 -8.22
C SER A 142 -3.89 8.75 -8.03
N PHE A 143 -3.05 7.95 -8.71
CA PHE A 143 -1.60 8.05 -8.60
C PHE A 143 -1.02 9.24 -9.37
N SER A 144 -1.55 9.54 -10.55
CA SER A 144 -1.15 10.70 -11.35
C SER A 144 -1.44 12.03 -10.63
N LEU A 145 -2.62 12.16 -10.01
CA LEU A 145 -2.94 13.33 -9.18
C LEU A 145 -2.08 13.40 -7.91
N SER A 146 -1.74 12.27 -7.32
CA SER A 146 -0.89 12.22 -6.13
C SER A 146 0.55 12.67 -6.43
N TRP A 147 1.07 12.42 -7.64
CA TRP A 147 2.34 12.95 -8.14
C TRP A 147 2.30 14.48 -8.25
N LEU A 148 1.23 15.04 -8.84
CA LEU A 148 1.06 16.48 -8.95
C LEU A 148 0.94 17.15 -7.57
N ASP A 149 0.19 16.56 -6.64
CA ASP A 149 0.07 17.09 -5.27
C ASP A 149 1.42 17.11 -4.52
N LEU A 150 2.27 16.08 -4.71
CA LEU A 150 3.60 16.05 -4.08
C LEU A 150 4.59 17.02 -4.75
N MET A 151 4.47 17.24 -6.07
CA MET A 151 5.36 18.12 -6.82
C MET A 151 4.98 19.61 -6.68
N PHE A 152 3.70 19.92 -6.43
CA PHE A 152 3.19 21.29 -6.28
C PHE A 152 2.91 21.74 -4.84
N CYS A 153 2.95 20.84 -3.85
CA CYS A 153 2.76 21.16 -2.43
C CYS A 153 4.06 21.11 -1.61
N GLY A 154 5.20 21.43 -2.24
CA GLY A 154 6.47 21.73 -1.59
C GLY A 154 6.68 23.23 -1.41
#